data_AF-M4C6B7-F1
#
_entry.id   AF-M4C6B7-F1
#
_cell.length_a   1.000
_cell.length_b   1.000
_cell.length_c   1.000
_cell.angle_alpha   90.00
_cell.angle_beta   90.00
_cell.angle_gamma   90.00
#
_symmetry.space_group_name_H-M   'P 1'
#
loop_
_entity.id
_entity.type
_entity.pdbx_description
1 polymer ?
#
loop_
_entity_poly.entity_id
_entity_poly.type
_entity_poly.pdbx_seq_one_letter_code
_entity_poly.pdbx_strand_id
1 'polypeptide(L)'
;MSSMVTHQVNGYFELSSNRRDIWYGEGLSGEGRLRAQWNVALLCDVIAPCYARAILYLANTELMRPDQHVQLLPQTLPPAPWDSLSSAFFSLIRGKPCLYSEVGGGRWVCPAESMVFNSVNSDSKKIEQLMLDDGLPVVRNLTEDQERVLVKLTAILSYAGPQNVRDVYKAKYSSHAGNREATKYLLSFMLRDLEPARLNALVGVNFLPVADGTLRKFESRPGFDPASLEYLRSMGFSRQHAIHALAVVGDAGNPNPAVACGKGACTTFLIPSQEELVLLDKARGHLVCVEALTQTGMNLLSSDMAGEILNVQKLDYQGFEDMLAVILPAAWFGMPSVPWTGEDAPDKEWFRCLWAYIGKSKHLSAFKDKWPIVPTSSDTLVQLNLSAGVLSAECIPDGCLRCLQKLQ
;
A
#
# COMPACT_ATOMS: atom_id res chain seq x y z
N MET A 1 9.33 -4.44 -39.62
CA MET A 1 10.68 -3.89 -39.86
C MET A 1 10.66 -2.44 -39.38
N SER A 2 11.22 -2.16 -38.21
CA SER A 2 11.31 -0.78 -37.73
C SER A 2 12.38 -0.07 -38.57
N SER A 3 12.00 0.95 -39.33
CA SER A 3 12.96 1.77 -40.06
C SER A 3 13.81 2.53 -39.05
N MET A 4 15.11 2.23 -38.96
CA MET A 4 16.02 3.05 -38.17
C MET A 4 16.00 4.48 -38.72
N VAL A 5 15.57 5.44 -37.90
CA VAL A 5 15.61 6.86 -38.27
C VAL A 5 17.05 7.34 -38.14
N THR A 6 17.65 7.73 -39.26
CA THR A 6 19.01 8.27 -39.30
C THR A 6 18.98 9.79 -39.24
N HIS A 7 19.79 10.36 -38.34
CA HIS A 7 19.99 11.79 -38.24
C HIS A 7 21.37 12.13 -38.80
N GLN A 8 21.43 13.09 -39.72
CA GLN A 8 22.67 13.57 -40.29
C GLN A 8 23.00 14.93 -39.68
N VAL A 9 24.22 15.07 -39.16
CA VAL A 9 24.72 16.32 -38.60
C VAL A 9 25.93 16.76 -39.40
N ASN A 10 25.91 18.01 -39.89
CA ASN A 10 27.04 18.66 -40.52
C ASN A 10 27.59 19.72 -39.56
N GLY A 11 28.90 19.70 -39.34
CA GLY A 11 29.57 20.63 -38.44
C GLY A 11 31.09 20.53 -38.56
N TYR A 12 31.79 21.52 -38.02
CA TYR A 12 33.25 21.60 -38.01
C TYR A 12 33.86 20.66 -36.97
N PHE A 13 33.65 19.35 -37.08
CA PHE A 13 34.27 18.38 -36.19
C PHE A 13 35.77 18.27 -36.45
N GLU A 14 36.55 18.17 -35.39
CA GLU A 14 37.95 17.78 -35.47
C GLU A 14 38.02 16.28 -35.76
N LEU A 15 38.68 15.90 -36.84
CA LEU A 15 38.74 14.51 -37.30
C LEU A 15 39.98 13.80 -36.77
N SER A 16 39.87 12.49 -36.54
CA SER A 16 41.02 11.63 -36.31
C SER A 16 41.92 11.56 -37.56
N SER A 17 43.17 11.11 -37.40
CA SER A 17 44.13 11.05 -38.52
C SER A 17 43.68 10.18 -39.70
N ASN A 18 42.85 9.14 -39.44
CA ASN A 18 42.29 8.29 -40.47
C ASN A 18 41.01 8.87 -41.12
N ARG A 19 40.50 9.99 -40.60
CA ARG A 19 39.28 10.72 -41.04
C ARG A 19 38.02 9.86 -41.07
N ARG A 20 37.97 8.76 -40.32
CA ARG A 20 36.79 7.91 -40.16
C ARG A 20 35.99 8.22 -38.91
N ASP A 21 36.66 8.80 -37.92
CA ASP A 21 36.11 9.13 -36.62
C ASP A 21 36.40 10.59 -36.26
N ILE A 22 35.65 11.13 -35.32
CA ILE A 22 35.98 12.41 -34.70
C ILE A 22 37.10 12.23 -33.67
N TRP A 23 37.87 13.27 -33.42
CA TRP A 23 38.97 13.28 -32.47
C TRP A 23 38.44 13.23 -31.02
N TYR A 24 38.85 12.23 -30.23
CA TYR A 24 38.52 12.07 -28.81
C TYR A 24 39.59 11.25 -28.07
N GLY A 25 39.57 11.26 -26.74
CA GLY A 25 40.46 10.41 -25.92
C GLY A 25 40.71 10.96 -24.52
N GLU A 26 41.06 10.08 -23.59
CA GLU A 26 41.48 10.44 -22.23
C GLU A 26 42.99 10.72 -22.14
N GLY A 27 43.42 11.48 -21.14
CA GLY A 27 44.85 11.74 -20.90
C GLY A 27 45.57 12.63 -21.92
N LEU A 28 44.83 13.25 -22.84
CA LEU A 28 45.38 14.16 -23.85
C LEU A 28 45.95 15.44 -23.22
N SER A 29 46.97 16.02 -23.83
CA SER A 29 47.57 17.31 -23.45
C SER A 29 47.72 18.24 -24.66
N GLY A 30 47.90 19.54 -24.39
CA GLY A 30 48.07 20.56 -25.43
C GLY A 30 46.92 20.60 -26.45
N GLU A 31 47.30 20.70 -27.74
CA GLU A 31 46.37 20.82 -28.86
C GLU A 31 45.41 19.62 -28.99
N GLY A 32 45.89 18.41 -28.72
CA GLY A 32 45.06 17.20 -28.79
C GLY A 32 43.89 17.24 -27.81
N ARG A 33 44.09 17.84 -26.63
CA ARG A 33 43.02 18.07 -25.65
C ARG A 33 42.00 19.09 -26.15
N LEU A 34 42.47 20.20 -26.73
CA LEU A 34 41.59 21.24 -27.28
C LEU A 34 40.68 20.70 -28.39
N ARG A 35 41.23 19.88 -29.30
CA ARG A 35 40.45 19.22 -30.36
C ARG A 35 39.36 18.30 -29.81
N ALA A 36 39.70 17.50 -28.79
CA ALA A 36 38.73 16.63 -28.11
C ALA A 36 37.64 17.45 -27.40
N GLN A 37 38.02 18.51 -26.67
CA GLN A 37 37.08 19.41 -25.99
C GLN A 37 36.14 20.12 -26.97
N TRP A 38 36.65 20.54 -28.13
CA TRP A 38 35.84 21.15 -29.18
C TRP A 38 34.74 20.21 -29.68
N ASN A 39 35.07 18.95 -29.97
CA ASN A 39 34.08 17.96 -30.37
C ASN A 39 33.03 17.70 -29.28
N VAL A 40 33.45 17.59 -28.01
CA VAL A 40 32.51 17.44 -26.89
C VAL A 40 31.59 18.66 -26.77
N ALA A 41 32.11 19.89 -26.93
CA ALA A 41 31.29 21.10 -26.92
C ALA A 41 30.27 21.13 -28.06
N LEU A 42 30.66 20.72 -29.28
CA LEU A 42 29.71 20.59 -30.39
C LEU A 42 28.60 19.58 -30.07
N LEU A 43 28.95 18.42 -29.51
CA LEU A 43 27.99 17.38 -29.14
C LEU A 43 27.02 17.85 -28.04
N CYS A 44 27.55 18.36 -26.92
CA CYS A 44 26.78 18.66 -25.73
C CYS A 44 26.07 20.01 -25.78
N ASP A 45 26.73 21.04 -26.32
CA ASP A 45 26.27 22.44 -26.21
C ASP A 45 25.54 22.93 -27.47
N VAL A 46 25.70 22.23 -28.60
CA VAL A 46 25.05 22.60 -29.87
C VAL A 46 24.06 21.51 -30.32
N ILE A 47 24.54 20.28 -30.51
CA ILE A 47 23.75 19.21 -31.11
C ILE A 47 22.67 18.73 -30.13
N ALA A 48 23.02 18.46 -28.86
CA ALA A 48 22.05 17.98 -27.87
C ALA A 48 20.87 18.97 -27.67
N PRO A 49 21.08 20.29 -27.52
CA PRO A 49 19.98 21.25 -27.39
C PRO A 49 19.16 21.40 -28.67
N CYS A 50 19.79 21.33 -29.85
CA CYS A 50 19.04 21.32 -31.11
C CYS A 50 18.15 20.08 -31.21
N TYR A 51 18.69 18.92 -30.84
CA TYR A 51 17.95 17.67 -30.90
C TYR A 51 16.80 17.63 -29.90
N ALA A 52 17.05 18.04 -28.65
CA ALA A 52 16.01 18.17 -27.63
C ALA A 52 14.87 19.10 -28.08
N ARG A 53 15.19 20.26 -28.69
CA ARG A 53 14.18 21.16 -29.24
C ARG A 53 13.33 20.50 -30.34
N ALA A 54 13.96 19.75 -31.24
CA ALA A 54 13.25 19.02 -32.29
C ALA A 54 12.29 17.97 -31.71
N ILE A 55 12.76 17.15 -30.76
CA ILE A 55 11.95 16.11 -30.11
C ILE A 55 10.74 16.69 -29.38
N LEU A 56 10.93 17.82 -28.70
CA LEU A 56 9.85 18.51 -27.98
C LEU A 56 8.85 19.16 -28.94
N TYR A 57 9.34 19.77 -30.01
CA TYR A 57 8.48 20.34 -31.05
C TYR A 57 7.59 19.27 -31.68
N LEU A 58 8.15 18.09 -31.98
CA LEU A 58 7.40 16.97 -32.56
C LEU A 58 6.37 16.38 -31.59
N ALA A 59 6.68 16.31 -30.29
CA ALA A 59 5.70 15.90 -29.28
C ALA A 59 4.50 16.87 -29.22
N ASN A 60 4.76 18.17 -29.28
CA ASN A 60 3.74 19.21 -29.09
C ASN A 60 2.85 19.48 -30.31
N THR A 61 3.20 18.99 -31.50
CA THR A 61 2.55 19.43 -32.75
C THR A 61 1.55 18.43 -33.33
N GLU A 62 1.27 17.32 -32.65
CA GLU A 62 0.43 16.19 -33.13
C GLU A 62 0.84 15.62 -34.50
N LEU A 63 1.96 16.08 -35.08
CA LEU A 63 2.49 15.66 -36.37
C LEU A 63 2.95 14.21 -36.38
N MET A 64 3.13 13.61 -35.19
CA MET A 64 3.71 12.29 -35.02
C MET A 64 2.95 11.50 -33.96
N ARG A 65 2.70 10.22 -34.26
CA ARG A 65 2.10 9.30 -33.28
C ARG A 65 3.10 8.97 -32.17
N PRO A 66 2.64 8.68 -30.94
CA PRO A 66 3.51 8.26 -29.84
C PRO A 66 4.51 7.14 -30.20
N ASP A 67 4.05 6.11 -30.90
CA ASP A 67 4.88 4.96 -31.29
C ASP A 67 5.95 5.30 -32.34
N GLN A 68 5.77 6.41 -33.07
CA GLN A 68 6.76 6.93 -34.01
C GLN A 68 7.72 7.89 -33.30
N HIS A 69 7.20 8.72 -32.40
CA HIS A 69 7.98 9.68 -31.62
C HIS A 69 9.05 8.99 -30.79
N VAL A 70 8.68 7.90 -30.11
CA VAL A 70 9.59 7.15 -29.26
C VAL A 70 10.77 6.58 -30.06
N GLN A 71 10.61 6.28 -31.36
CA GLN A 71 11.69 5.75 -32.21
C GLN A 71 12.80 6.77 -32.47
N LEU A 72 12.52 8.07 -32.30
CA LEU A 72 13.51 9.13 -32.43
C LEU A 72 14.43 9.18 -31.21
N LEU A 73 14.00 8.76 -30.03
CA LEU A 73 14.87 8.77 -28.86
C LEU A 73 16.08 7.82 -29.07
N PRO A 74 17.27 8.17 -28.56
CA PRO A 74 18.41 7.27 -28.59
C PRO A 74 18.04 5.89 -28.02
N GLN A 75 18.19 4.85 -28.84
CA GLN A 75 17.77 3.48 -28.50
C GLN A 75 18.76 2.79 -27.57
N THR A 76 20.04 3.01 -27.80
CA THR A 76 21.15 2.44 -27.03
C THR A 76 22.14 3.56 -26.71
N LEU A 77 22.96 3.35 -25.67
CA LEU A 77 24.05 4.26 -25.37
C LEU A 77 25.16 4.04 -26.42
N PRO A 78 25.44 5.02 -27.29
CA PRO A 78 26.51 4.87 -28.27
C PRO A 78 27.89 4.90 -27.60
N PRO A 79 28.94 4.39 -28.25
CA PRO A 79 30.29 4.46 -27.72
C PRO A 79 30.79 5.91 -27.65
N ALA A 80 31.81 6.13 -26.82
CA ALA A 80 32.50 7.41 -26.77
C ALA A 80 33.04 7.82 -28.15
N PRO A 81 32.95 9.11 -28.52
CA PRO A 81 32.52 10.25 -27.67
C PRO A 81 31.01 10.58 -27.75
N TRP A 82 30.22 9.79 -28.48
CA TRP A 82 28.80 10.07 -28.75
C TRP A 82 27.89 9.81 -27.54
N ASP A 83 28.36 9.05 -26.56
CA ASP A 83 27.71 8.89 -25.26
C ASP A 83 27.47 10.23 -24.55
N SER A 84 28.38 11.19 -24.76
CA SER A 84 28.29 12.56 -24.22
C SER A 84 27.07 13.31 -24.79
N LEU A 85 26.80 13.16 -26.10
CA LEU A 85 25.59 13.69 -26.75
C LEU A 85 24.33 13.09 -26.11
N SER A 86 24.29 11.77 -25.94
CA SER A 86 23.11 11.11 -25.34
C SER A 86 22.88 11.58 -23.91
N SER A 87 23.95 11.66 -23.11
CA SER A 87 23.90 12.13 -21.73
C SER A 87 23.39 13.57 -21.63
N ALA A 88 23.92 14.48 -22.46
CA ALA A 88 23.46 15.87 -22.52
C ALA A 88 22.00 15.96 -22.98
N PHE A 89 21.62 15.21 -24.02
CA PHE A 89 20.27 15.17 -24.56
C PHE A 89 19.24 14.73 -23.50
N PHE A 90 19.48 13.59 -22.84
CA PHE A 90 18.57 13.05 -21.83
C PHE A 90 18.44 13.96 -20.61
N SER A 91 19.53 14.63 -20.22
CA SER A 91 19.49 15.68 -19.18
C SER A 91 18.58 16.85 -19.58
N LEU A 92 18.65 17.31 -20.83
CA LEU A 92 17.87 18.45 -21.34
C LEU A 92 16.36 18.17 -21.47
N ILE A 93 15.97 16.92 -21.70
CA ILE A 93 14.55 16.52 -21.83
C ILE A 93 13.95 16.02 -20.52
N ARG A 94 14.76 15.73 -19.49
CA ARG A 94 14.35 15.14 -18.22
C ARG A 94 13.11 15.80 -17.59
N GLY A 95 13.08 17.13 -17.57
CA GLY A 95 11.98 17.93 -17.00
C GLY A 95 10.98 18.46 -18.04
N LYS A 96 10.90 17.85 -19.22
CA LYS A 96 10.06 18.36 -20.32
C LYS A 96 9.18 17.24 -20.89
N PRO A 97 7.92 17.56 -21.28
CA PRO A 97 6.99 16.54 -21.75
C PRO A 97 7.40 16.01 -23.13
N CYS A 98 7.90 14.78 -23.16
CA CYS A 98 8.37 14.14 -24.40
C CYS A 98 8.23 12.62 -24.40
N LEU A 99 7.72 12.00 -23.32
CA LEU A 99 7.31 10.60 -23.33
C LEU A 99 5.79 10.55 -23.34
N TYR A 100 5.21 9.53 -23.93
CA TYR A 100 3.76 9.40 -23.98
C TYR A 100 3.26 8.44 -22.91
N SER A 101 2.24 8.85 -22.18
CA SER A 101 1.53 8.00 -21.22
C SER A 101 0.04 8.06 -21.51
N GLU A 102 -0.63 6.92 -21.44
CA GLU A 102 -2.08 6.80 -21.65
C GLU A 102 -2.90 7.31 -20.44
N VAL A 103 -2.21 7.86 -19.43
CA VAL A 103 -2.81 8.42 -18.22
C VAL A 103 -3.82 9.51 -18.57
N GLY A 104 -5.02 9.45 -17.98
CA GLY A 104 -6.06 10.44 -18.19
C GLY A 104 -6.55 10.57 -19.65
N GLY A 105 -6.44 9.50 -20.45
CA GLY A 105 -6.87 9.50 -21.86
C GLY A 105 -5.75 9.79 -22.86
N GLY A 106 -4.50 9.94 -22.40
CA GLY A 106 -3.34 10.15 -23.26
C GLY A 106 -2.76 11.54 -23.14
N ARG A 107 -1.49 11.64 -22.73
CA ARG A 107 -0.75 12.90 -22.71
C ARG A 107 0.77 12.69 -22.75
N TRP A 108 1.47 13.74 -23.13
CA TRP A 108 2.92 13.83 -23.00
C TRP A 108 3.31 14.13 -21.56
N VAL A 109 4.29 13.40 -21.04
CA VAL A 109 4.79 13.47 -19.66
C VAL A 109 6.31 13.64 -19.65
N CYS A 110 6.80 14.24 -18.57
CA CYS A 110 8.23 14.43 -18.35
C CYS A 110 8.88 13.10 -17.94
N PRO A 111 10.06 12.74 -18.49
CA PRO A 111 10.81 11.57 -18.02
C PRO A 111 11.00 11.53 -16.49
N ALA A 112 11.28 12.67 -15.85
CA ALA A 112 11.54 12.74 -14.41
C ALA A 112 10.34 12.33 -13.54
N GLU A 113 9.12 12.50 -14.05
CA GLU A 113 7.88 12.19 -13.35
C GLU A 113 7.29 10.85 -13.78
N SER A 114 7.84 10.25 -14.84
CA SER A 114 7.33 9.04 -15.47
C SER A 114 7.77 7.77 -14.75
N MET A 115 6.96 6.73 -14.91
CA MET A 115 7.24 5.39 -14.37
C MET A 115 7.37 4.39 -15.52
N VAL A 116 8.41 3.57 -15.47
CA VAL A 116 8.61 2.44 -16.39
C VAL A 116 8.78 1.16 -15.60
N PHE A 117 8.19 0.09 -16.09
CA PHE A 117 8.34 -1.23 -15.53
C PHE A 117 9.35 -2.01 -16.34
N ASN A 118 10.09 -2.89 -15.69
CA ASN A 118 10.96 -3.79 -16.42
C ASN A 118 10.07 -4.82 -17.15
N SER A 119 10.03 -4.73 -18.49
CA SER A 119 9.17 -5.50 -19.39
C SER A 119 9.30 -7.03 -19.31
N VAL A 120 10.32 -7.55 -18.60
CA VAL A 120 10.56 -9.00 -18.42
C VAL A 120 9.46 -9.71 -17.60
N ASN A 121 8.66 -8.99 -16.81
CA ASN A 121 7.64 -9.60 -15.96
C ASN A 121 6.22 -9.45 -16.53
N SER A 122 5.54 -10.54 -16.88
CA SER A 122 4.16 -10.54 -17.39
C SER A 122 3.12 -9.92 -16.43
N ASP A 123 3.37 -9.99 -15.11
CA ASP A 123 2.54 -9.36 -14.07
C ASP A 123 2.51 -7.82 -14.16
N SER A 124 3.50 -7.21 -14.84
CA SER A 124 3.66 -5.75 -14.94
C SER A 124 2.47 -5.08 -15.62
N LYS A 125 1.95 -5.64 -16.72
CA LYS A 125 0.89 -5.01 -17.54
C LYS A 125 -0.37 -4.69 -16.74
N LYS A 126 -0.77 -5.58 -15.83
CA LYS A 126 -1.96 -5.36 -14.99
C LYS A 126 -1.69 -4.26 -13.96
N ILE A 127 -0.51 -4.24 -13.35
CA ILE A 127 -0.12 -3.19 -12.40
C ILE A 127 -0.01 -1.84 -13.10
N GLU A 128 0.61 -1.79 -14.28
CA GLU A 128 0.69 -0.61 -15.13
C GLU A 128 -0.69 -0.03 -15.41
N GLN A 129 -1.66 -0.88 -15.78
CA GLN A 129 -3.02 -0.43 -16.03
C GLN A 129 -3.67 0.16 -14.76
N LEU A 130 -3.57 -0.54 -13.62
CA LEU A 130 -4.14 -0.06 -12.37
C LEU A 130 -3.51 1.27 -11.92
N MET A 131 -2.23 1.48 -12.19
CA MET A 131 -1.54 2.74 -11.93
C MET A 131 -1.99 3.87 -12.86
N LEU A 132 -2.23 3.57 -14.13
CA LEU A 132 -2.79 4.52 -15.10
C LEU A 132 -4.20 4.95 -14.69
N ASP A 133 -5.02 4.00 -14.24
CA ASP A 133 -6.37 4.24 -13.73
C ASP A 133 -6.33 5.17 -12.49
N ASP A 134 -5.33 5.00 -11.64
CA ASP A 134 -5.07 5.91 -10.52
C ASP A 134 -4.49 7.26 -10.96
N GLY A 135 -4.20 7.47 -12.25
CA GLY A 135 -3.68 8.73 -12.78
C GLY A 135 -2.18 8.91 -12.63
N LEU A 136 -1.41 7.81 -12.58
CA LEU A 136 0.06 7.84 -12.56
C LEU A 136 0.63 7.75 -13.97
N PRO A 137 1.70 8.51 -14.28
CA PRO A 137 2.26 8.61 -15.63
C PRO A 137 3.15 7.40 -15.98
N VAL A 138 2.52 6.25 -16.24
CA VAL A 138 3.22 5.04 -16.70
C VAL A 138 3.46 5.11 -18.21
N VAL A 139 4.69 4.87 -18.66
CA VAL A 139 5.08 4.87 -20.08
C VAL A 139 5.26 3.43 -20.55
N ARG A 140 4.47 2.99 -21.53
CA ARG A 140 4.38 1.59 -22.00
C ARG A 140 4.93 1.35 -23.40
N ASN A 141 5.20 2.40 -24.16
CA ASN A 141 5.59 2.33 -25.57
C ASN A 141 7.12 2.36 -25.78
N LEU A 142 7.90 2.13 -24.73
CA LEU A 142 9.36 2.05 -24.81
C LEU A 142 9.82 0.62 -25.10
N THR A 143 10.96 0.48 -25.77
CA THR A 143 11.67 -0.79 -25.85
C THR A 143 12.54 -1.00 -24.61
N GLU A 144 12.90 -2.25 -24.30
CA GLU A 144 13.76 -2.59 -23.15
C GLU A 144 15.09 -1.82 -23.15
N ASP A 145 15.68 -1.65 -24.33
CA ASP A 145 16.94 -0.91 -24.49
C ASP A 145 16.76 0.58 -24.15
N GLN A 146 15.65 1.19 -24.56
CA GLN A 146 15.32 2.58 -24.25
C GLN A 146 15.06 2.79 -22.77
N GLU A 147 14.28 1.90 -22.13
CA GLU A 147 14.06 1.93 -20.68
C GLU A 147 15.39 1.90 -19.93
N ARG A 148 16.29 0.99 -20.32
CA ARG A 148 17.61 0.84 -19.72
C ARG A 148 18.46 2.09 -19.88
N VAL A 149 18.45 2.73 -21.05
CA VAL A 149 19.19 3.97 -21.30
C VAL A 149 18.61 5.14 -20.50
N LEU A 150 17.29 5.32 -20.51
CA LEU A 150 16.58 6.38 -19.77
C LEU A 150 16.84 6.31 -18.27
N VAL A 151 16.82 5.11 -17.69
CA VAL A 151 17.13 4.88 -16.27
C VAL A 151 18.63 5.06 -16.01
N LYS A 152 19.52 4.49 -16.85
CA LYS A 152 20.98 4.60 -16.68
C LYS A 152 21.47 6.06 -16.71
N LEU A 153 20.88 6.88 -17.58
CA LEU A 153 21.21 8.31 -17.70
C LEU A 153 20.36 9.20 -16.79
N THR A 154 19.57 8.62 -15.89
CA THR A 154 18.77 9.33 -14.87
C THR A 154 17.71 10.29 -15.43
N ALA A 155 17.33 10.14 -16.70
CA ALA A 155 16.18 10.85 -17.27
C ALA A 155 14.89 10.39 -16.57
N ILE A 156 14.73 9.07 -16.42
CA ILE A 156 13.77 8.46 -15.51
C ILE A 156 14.52 8.07 -14.23
N LEU A 157 13.96 8.41 -13.07
CA LEU A 157 14.67 8.27 -11.79
C LEU A 157 15.04 6.81 -11.48
N SER A 158 14.09 5.89 -11.68
CA SER A 158 14.28 4.46 -11.49
C SER A 158 13.15 3.68 -12.15
N TYR A 159 13.32 2.37 -12.27
CA TYR A 159 12.18 1.48 -12.53
C TYR A 159 11.13 1.59 -11.41
N ALA A 160 9.88 1.33 -11.76
CA ALA A 160 8.76 1.24 -10.83
C ALA A 160 8.85 -0.06 -10.02
N GLY A 161 9.66 -0.04 -8.95
CA GLY A 161 9.74 -1.13 -7.98
C GLY A 161 8.71 -0.99 -6.86
N PRO A 162 8.51 -2.03 -6.03
CA PRO A 162 7.60 -1.98 -4.87
C PRO A 162 7.81 -0.77 -3.96
N GLN A 163 9.06 -0.41 -3.68
CA GLN A 163 9.43 0.77 -2.89
C GLN A 163 8.89 2.07 -3.50
N ASN A 164 9.15 2.30 -4.79
CA ASN A 164 8.69 3.49 -5.49
C ASN A 164 7.16 3.58 -5.49
N VAL A 165 6.49 2.44 -5.67
CA VAL A 165 5.03 2.38 -5.64
C VAL A 165 4.50 2.73 -4.26
N ARG A 166 5.08 2.20 -3.18
CA ARG A 166 4.74 2.60 -1.80
C ARG A 166 4.89 4.12 -1.62
N ASP A 167 6.01 4.69 -2.04
CA ASP A 167 6.28 6.12 -1.86
C ASP A 167 5.28 7.01 -2.61
N VAL A 168 4.84 6.60 -3.81
CA VAL A 168 3.77 7.28 -4.54
C VAL A 168 2.44 7.25 -3.77
N TYR A 169 2.05 6.10 -3.24
CA TYR A 169 0.80 5.96 -2.46
C TYR A 169 0.88 6.53 -1.04
N LYS A 170 2.03 7.04 -0.59
CA LYS A 170 2.09 7.90 0.62
C LYS A 170 1.47 9.27 0.36
N ALA A 171 1.64 9.80 -0.84
CA ALA A 171 1.12 11.12 -1.23
C ALA A 171 -0.24 11.04 -1.95
N LYS A 172 -0.63 9.86 -2.43
CA LYS A 172 -1.80 9.68 -3.29
C LYS A 172 -2.79 8.66 -2.72
N TYR A 173 -4.08 8.92 -2.93
CA TYR A 173 -5.16 7.98 -2.66
C TYR A 173 -5.53 7.23 -3.94
N SER A 174 -5.76 5.94 -3.82
CA SER A 174 -6.17 5.11 -4.94
C SER A 174 -7.66 5.23 -5.22
N SER A 175 -8.02 5.18 -6.49
CA SER A 175 -9.39 5.09 -6.99
C SER A 175 -9.97 3.67 -6.89
N HIS A 176 -9.13 2.67 -6.59
CA HIS A 176 -9.51 1.26 -6.53
C HIS A 176 -10.20 0.82 -5.24
N ALA A 177 -10.60 1.76 -4.38
CA ALA A 177 -11.38 1.44 -3.18
C ALA A 177 -12.67 0.67 -3.57
N GLY A 178 -12.96 -0.41 -2.86
CA GLY A 178 -14.05 -1.34 -3.15
C GLY A 178 -13.73 -2.39 -4.22
N ASN A 179 -12.69 -2.21 -5.04
CA ASN A 179 -12.25 -3.20 -6.02
C ASN A 179 -11.22 -4.17 -5.39
N ARG A 180 -11.72 -5.32 -4.93
CA ARG A 180 -10.94 -6.34 -4.20
C ARG A 180 -9.77 -6.88 -5.02
N GLU A 181 -10.01 -7.18 -6.29
CA GLU A 181 -8.98 -7.72 -7.18
C GLU A 181 -7.90 -6.68 -7.47
N ALA A 182 -8.26 -5.45 -7.86
CA ALA A 182 -7.28 -4.40 -8.10
C ALA A 182 -6.42 -4.13 -6.86
N THR A 183 -7.07 -4.03 -5.70
CA THR A 183 -6.42 -3.81 -4.40
C THR A 183 -5.45 -4.95 -4.08
N LYS A 184 -5.86 -6.20 -4.29
CA LYS A 184 -5.02 -7.38 -4.08
C LYS A 184 -3.77 -7.37 -4.95
N TYR A 185 -3.91 -7.03 -6.23
CA TYR A 185 -2.76 -6.97 -7.15
C TYR A 185 -1.77 -5.87 -6.73
N LEU A 186 -2.23 -4.63 -6.53
CA LEU A 186 -1.38 -3.51 -6.13
C LEU A 186 -0.72 -3.73 -4.78
N LEU A 187 -1.48 -4.18 -3.78
CA LEU A 187 -0.94 -4.45 -2.45
C LEU A 187 0.05 -5.60 -2.49
N SER A 188 -0.24 -6.69 -3.22
CA SER A 188 0.72 -7.80 -3.36
C SER A 188 2.03 -7.35 -3.99
N PHE A 189 1.99 -6.42 -4.95
CA PHE A 189 3.19 -5.83 -5.53
C PHE A 189 3.96 -4.99 -4.50
N MET A 190 3.27 -4.14 -3.74
CA MET A 190 3.87 -3.34 -2.67
C MET A 190 4.45 -4.15 -1.51
N LEU A 191 4.04 -5.41 -1.33
CA LEU A 191 4.56 -6.28 -0.26
C LEU A 191 5.67 -7.22 -0.74
N ARG A 192 5.92 -7.33 -2.05
CA ARG A 192 6.76 -8.38 -2.65
C ARG A 192 8.23 -8.36 -2.19
N ASP A 193 8.79 -7.20 -1.86
CA ASP A 193 10.16 -7.01 -1.39
C ASP A 193 10.29 -6.81 0.13
N LEU A 194 9.20 -6.98 0.87
CA LEU A 194 9.16 -6.75 2.32
C LEU A 194 9.31 -8.05 3.11
N GLU A 195 10.08 -7.93 4.18
CA GLU A 195 10.22 -8.92 5.25
C GLU A 195 9.72 -8.29 6.56
N PRO A 196 9.41 -9.08 7.61
CA PRO A 196 8.89 -8.55 8.88
C PRO A 196 9.73 -7.40 9.47
N ALA A 197 11.06 -7.44 9.31
CA ALA A 197 11.96 -6.39 9.80
C ALA A 197 11.85 -5.05 9.06
N ARG A 198 11.23 -5.02 7.86
CA ARG A 198 11.14 -3.83 6.99
C ARG A 198 9.71 -3.29 6.86
N LEU A 199 8.80 -3.70 7.76
CA LEU A 199 7.39 -3.28 7.73
C LEU A 199 7.18 -1.78 7.96
N ASN A 200 8.15 -1.11 8.60
CA ASN A 200 8.17 0.35 8.72
C ASN A 200 8.09 1.08 7.36
N ALA A 201 8.49 0.45 6.25
CA ALA A 201 8.38 1.02 4.91
C ALA A 201 6.92 1.24 4.46
N LEU A 202 5.95 0.56 5.08
CA LEU A 202 4.51 0.75 4.83
C LEU A 202 3.94 1.96 5.55
N VAL A 203 4.58 2.46 6.60
CA VAL A 203 4.09 3.62 7.35
C VAL A 203 3.93 4.80 6.40
N GLY A 204 2.74 5.40 6.41
CA GLY A 204 2.37 6.51 5.53
C GLY A 204 1.57 6.11 4.30
N VAL A 205 1.61 4.84 3.88
CA VAL A 205 1.00 4.39 2.62
C VAL A 205 -0.52 4.33 2.75
N ASN A 206 -1.26 5.00 1.88
CA ASN A 206 -2.73 5.06 1.87
C ASN A 206 -3.35 3.84 1.14
N PHE A 207 -2.98 2.63 1.54
CA PHE A 207 -3.35 1.40 0.82
C PHE A 207 -3.63 0.21 1.75
N LEU A 208 -4.10 0.46 2.98
CA LEU A 208 -4.57 -0.57 3.91
C LEU A 208 -6.04 -0.92 3.58
N PRO A 209 -6.36 -2.13 3.10
CA PRO A 209 -7.71 -2.48 2.72
C PRO A 209 -8.59 -2.82 3.92
N VAL A 210 -9.71 -2.11 4.06
CA VAL A 210 -10.69 -2.32 5.14
C VAL A 210 -11.90 -3.08 4.59
N ALA A 211 -12.51 -3.93 5.42
CA ALA A 211 -13.61 -4.80 5.01
C ALA A 211 -14.90 -4.03 4.64
N ASP A 212 -15.00 -2.76 5.02
CA ASP A 212 -16.05 -1.83 4.55
C ASP A 212 -15.86 -1.37 3.09
N GLY A 213 -14.75 -1.75 2.46
CA GLY A 213 -14.40 -1.40 1.09
C GLY A 213 -13.49 -0.17 0.97
N THR A 214 -13.19 0.52 2.06
CA THR A 214 -12.31 1.69 2.04
C THR A 214 -10.83 1.30 2.04
N LEU A 215 -9.98 2.23 1.57
CA LEU A 215 -8.53 2.15 1.72
C LEU A 215 -8.09 3.17 2.77
N ARG A 216 -7.39 2.69 3.80
CA ARG A 216 -6.88 3.50 4.91
C ARG A 216 -5.37 3.63 4.85
N LYS A 217 -4.84 4.44 5.74
CA LYS A 217 -3.41 4.66 5.88
C LYS A 217 -2.81 3.63 6.81
N PHE A 218 -1.68 3.06 6.40
CA PHE A 218 -0.79 2.36 7.33
C PHE A 218 -0.13 3.40 8.24
N GLU A 219 -0.37 3.28 9.54
CA GLU A 219 0.15 4.19 10.55
C GLU A 219 1.10 3.45 11.48
N SER A 220 2.06 4.18 12.06
CA SER A 220 2.90 3.62 13.11
C SER A 220 2.03 3.40 14.35
N ARG A 221 2.17 2.25 15.00
CA ARG A 221 1.58 2.08 16.32
C ARG A 221 2.31 3.00 17.31
N PRO A 222 1.60 3.79 18.12
CA PRO A 222 2.24 4.54 19.19
C PRO A 222 2.80 3.53 20.22
N GLY A 223 4.10 3.62 20.50
CA GLY A 223 4.71 2.83 21.56
C GLY A 223 4.22 3.33 22.91
N PHE A 224 3.69 2.43 23.74
CA PHE A 224 3.30 2.72 25.11
C PHE A 224 3.73 1.57 26.01
N ASP A 225 4.06 1.89 27.26
CA ASP A 225 4.45 0.89 28.25
C ASP A 225 3.24 -0.02 28.60
N PRO A 226 3.38 -1.36 28.48
CA PRO A 226 2.31 -2.30 28.82
C PRO A 226 1.81 -2.17 30.27
N ALA A 227 2.67 -1.77 31.22
CA ALA A 227 2.24 -1.58 32.60
C ALA A 227 1.32 -0.35 32.75
N SER A 228 1.55 0.69 31.95
CA SER A 228 0.69 1.88 31.89
C SER A 228 -0.68 1.58 31.28
N LEU A 229 -0.75 0.68 30.29
CA LEU A 229 -2.03 0.18 29.77
C LEU A 229 -2.81 -0.58 30.84
N GLU A 230 -2.15 -1.49 31.55
CA GLU A 230 -2.82 -2.29 32.59
C GLU A 230 -3.25 -1.43 33.78
N TYR A 231 -2.47 -0.40 34.13
CA TYR A 231 -2.84 0.60 35.13
C TYR A 231 -4.13 1.33 34.75
N LEU A 232 -4.25 1.84 33.52
CA LEU A 232 -5.48 2.50 33.07
C LEU A 232 -6.68 1.56 33.05
N ARG A 233 -6.47 0.28 32.69
CA ARG A 233 -7.51 -0.74 32.76
C ARG A 233 -7.94 -1.02 34.20
N SER A 234 -7.00 -1.02 35.15
CA SER A 234 -7.30 -1.16 36.58
C SER A 234 -8.11 0.01 37.14
N MET A 235 -8.01 1.19 36.53
CA MET A 235 -8.83 2.36 36.84
C MET A 235 -10.21 2.35 36.18
N GLY A 236 -10.57 1.28 35.45
CA GLY A 236 -11.88 1.09 34.84
C GLY A 236 -12.03 1.68 33.43
N PHE A 237 -10.96 2.18 32.82
CA PHE A 237 -11.01 2.61 31.41
C PHE A 237 -11.08 1.40 30.48
N SER A 238 -11.90 1.49 29.43
CA SER A 238 -11.88 0.46 28.38
C SER A 238 -10.53 0.46 27.67
N ARG A 239 -10.11 -0.70 27.16
CA ARG A 239 -8.80 -0.88 26.53
C ARG A 239 -8.57 0.10 25.37
N GLN A 240 -9.58 0.35 24.55
CA GLN A 240 -9.53 1.32 23.45
C GLN A 240 -9.29 2.75 23.97
N HIS A 241 -9.98 3.16 25.03
CA HIS A 241 -9.76 4.47 25.67
C HIS A 241 -8.39 4.57 26.32
N ALA A 242 -7.89 3.49 26.93
CA ALA A 242 -6.57 3.45 27.55
C ALA A 242 -5.46 3.54 26.49
N ILE A 243 -5.56 2.77 25.40
CA ILE A 243 -4.66 2.85 24.24
C ILE A 243 -4.69 4.26 23.64
N HIS A 244 -5.88 4.85 23.50
CA HIS A 244 -6.05 6.22 23.02
C HIS A 244 -5.38 7.25 23.93
N ALA A 245 -5.60 7.16 25.24
CA ALA A 245 -4.99 8.06 26.23
C ALA A 245 -3.46 7.97 26.17
N LEU A 246 -2.90 6.77 26.10
CA LEU A 246 -1.46 6.55 25.97
C LEU A 246 -0.91 7.05 24.63
N ALA A 247 -1.65 6.86 23.54
CA ALA A 247 -1.28 7.35 22.21
C ALA A 247 -1.21 8.89 22.12
N VAL A 248 -2.08 9.60 22.84
CA VAL A 248 -2.17 11.06 22.81
C VAL A 248 -1.26 11.73 23.85
N VAL A 249 -1.09 11.11 25.02
CA VAL A 249 -0.43 11.74 26.18
C VAL A 249 0.99 11.19 26.43
N GLY A 250 1.30 9.99 25.93
CA GLY A 250 2.52 9.25 26.27
C GLY A 250 2.54 8.72 27.71
N ASP A 251 3.55 7.92 28.05
CA ASP A 251 3.65 7.24 29.37
C ASP A 251 3.81 8.21 30.58
N ALA A 252 4.12 9.49 30.34
CA ALA A 252 4.51 10.44 31.39
C ALA A 252 3.46 11.50 31.76
N GLY A 253 2.29 11.53 31.12
CA GLY A 253 1.28 12.57 31.35
C GLY A 253 0.03 12.04 32.04
N ASN A 254 -0.47 12.79 33.03
CA ASN A 254 -1.74 12.51 33.71
C ASN A 254 -2.89 12.62 32.67
N PRO A 255 -3.60 11.53 32.34
CA PRO A 255 -4.51 11.53 31.20
C PRO A 255 -5.77 12.31 31.55
N ASN A 256 -5.87 13.54 31.06
CA ASN A 256 -7.07 14.36 31.21
C ASN A 256 -8.10 13.91 30.15
N PRO A 257 -9.26 13.33 30.54
CA PRO A 257 -10.19 12.68 29.61
C PRO A 257 -10.82 13.62 28.56
N ALA A 258 -10.77 14.94 28.78
CA ALA A 258 -11.25 15.93 27.82
C ALA A 258 -10.37 16.08 26.56
N VAL A 259 -9.09 15.68 26.62
CA VAL A 259 -8.15 15.72 25.48
C VAL A 259 -8.27 14.46 24.62
N ALA A 260 -8.88 13.39 25.17
CA ALA A 260 -9.01 12.08 24.53
C ALA A 260 -10.16 11.96 23.51
N CYS A 261 -10.92 13.04 23.25
CA CYS A 261 -12.00 13.06 22.25
C CYS A 261 -11.64 13.87 20.99
N GLY A 262 -10.36 14.15 20.76
CA GLY A 262 -9.87 14.79 19.54
C GLY A 262 -9.78 13.81 18.38
N LYS A 263 -10.33 14.19 17.21
CA LYS A 263 -10.14 13.49 15.92
C LYS A 263 -8.64 13.34 15.63
N GLY A 264 -8.09 12.14 15.84
CA GLY A 264 -6.68 11.86 15.52
C GLY A 264 -6.12 10.53 16.02
N ALA A 265 -6.97 9.57 16.41
CA ALA A 265 -6.51 8.29 16.93
C ALA A 265 -5.99 7.39 15.80
N CYS A 266 -4.77 6.87 15.97
CA CYS A 266 -4.26 5.74 15.21
C CYS A 266 -5.19 4.54 15.46
N THR A 267 -6.08 4.27 14.52
CA THR A 267 -7.09 3.21 14.64
C THR A 267 -6.43 1.89 14.28
N THR A 268 -6.40 0.94 15.21
CA THR A 268 -5.89 -0.41 14.95
C THR A 268 -6.92 -1.21 14.16
N PHE A 269 -6.53 -1.71 13.00
CA PHE A 269 -7.33 -2.61 12.18
C PHE A 269 -6.99 -4.07 12.49
N LEU A 270 -8.00 -4.91 12.60
CA LEU A 270 -7.86 -6.31 13.00
C LEU A 270 -7.97 -7.20 11.76
N ILE A 271 -7.08 -8.19 11.63
CA ILE A 271 -7.13 -9.20 10.56
C ILE A 271 -7.96 -10.39 11.06
N PRO A 272 -9.22 -10.57 10.61
CA PRO A 272 -10.06 -11.67 11.06
C PRO A 272 -9.77 -12.96 10.28
N SER A 273 -10.12 -14.10 10.86
CA SER A 273 -10.36 -15.36 10.15
C SER A 273 -11.68 -15.33 9.39
N GLN A 274 -11.93 -16.32 8.54
CA GLN A 274 -13.17 -16.40 7.76
C GLN A 274 -14.41 -16.52 8.67
N GLU A 275 -14.30 -17.24 9.78
CA GLU A 275 -15.38 -17.40 10.76
C GLU A 275 -15.65 -16.09 11.51
N GLU A 276 -14.59 -15.39 11.92
CA GLU A 276 -14.67 -14.10 12.60
C GLU A 276 -15.26 -13.01 11.69
N LEU A 277 -14.94 -13.02 10.40
CA LEU A 277 -15.48 -12.05 9.45
C LEU A 277 -17.02 -12.15 9.33
N VAL A 278 -17.58 -13.36 9.40
CA VAL A 278 -19.04 -13.57 9.41
C VAL A 278 -19.65 -13.05 10.71
N LEU A 279 -19.01 -13.32 11.84
CA LEU A 279 -19.49 -12.87 13.16
C LEU A 279 -19.43 -11.34 13.31
N LEU A 280 -18.42 -10.70 12.71
CA LEU A 280 -18.13 -9.29 12.90
C LEU A 280 -18.59 -8.40 11.72
N ASP A 281 -19.62 -8.81 10.97
CA ASP A 281 -20.09 -8.09 9.77
C ASP A 281 -20.52 -6.63 10.06
N LYS A 282 -21.13 -6.36 11.22
CA LYS A 282 -21.45 -4.98 11.64
C LYS A 282 -20.22 -4.13 11.98
N ALA A 283 -19.07 -4.75 12.25
CA ALA A 283 -17.82 -4.09 12.65
C ALA A 283 -16.78 -3.98 11.52
N ARG A 284 -17.17 -4.19 10.26
CA ARG A 284 -16.27 -4.21 9.08
C ARG A 284 -15.35 -3.00 8.92
N GLY A 285 -15.75 -1.83 9.40
CA GLY A 285 -14.91 -0.62 9.40
C GLY A 285 -13.64 -0.73 10.26
N HIS A 286 -13.55 -1.73 11.13
CA HIS A 286 -12.38 -2.01 11.98
C HIS A 286 -11.60 -3.25 11.53
N LEU A 287 -12.06 -3.93 10.48
CA LEU A 287 -11.49 -5.20 10.02
C LEU A 287 -10.73 -4.99 8.71
N VAL A 288 -9.61 -5.69 8.55
CA VAL A 288 -8.88 -5.74 7.29
C VAL A 288 -9.64 -6.63 6.30
N CYS A 289 -9.72 -6.21 5.03
CA CYS A 289 -10.31 -7.03 3.97
C CYS A 289 -9.35 -8.16 3.59
N VAL A 290 -9.52 -9.33 4.23
CA VAL A 290 -8.68 -10.52 4.01
C VAL A 290 -8.72 -11.04 2.56
N GLU A 291 -9.83 -10.85 1.85
CA GLU A 291 -9.97 -11.23 0.43
C GLU A 291 -9.09 -10.38 -0.50
N ALA A 292 -8.76 -9.15 -0.08
CA ALA A 292 -7.85 -8.27 -0.79
C ALA A 292 -6.37 -8.55 -0.50
N LEU A 293 -6.06 -9.62 0.25
CA LEU A 293 -4.69 -10.03 0.57
C LEU A 293 -4.34 -11.34 -0.16
N THR A 294 -3.06 -11.49 -0.51
CA THR A 294 -2.48 -12.78 -0.86
C THR A 294 -2.08 -13.53 0.40
N GLN A 295 -1.86 -14.84 0.33
CA GLN A 295 -1.40 -15.61 1.48
C GLN A 295 -0.09 -15.05 2.08
N THR A 296 0.85 -14.65 1.22
CA THR A 296 2.11 -14.03 1.64
C THR A 296 1.87 -12.70 2.36
N GLY A 297 0.99 -11.85 1.81
CA GLY A 297 0.63 -10.58 2.45
C GLY A 297 -0.09 -10.77 3.78
N MET A 298 -0.99 -11.74 3.86
CA MET A 298 -1.69 -12.11 5.10
C MET A 298 -0.70 -12.58 6.17
N ASN A 299 0.23 -13.47 5.84
CA ASN A 299 1.25 -13.96 6.77
C ASN A 299 2.14 -12.83 7.28
N LEU A 300 2.53 -11.91 6.39
CA LEU A 300 3.39 -10.78 6.71
C LEU A 300 2.69 -9.78 7.65
N LEU A 301 1.45 -9.37 7.31
CA LEU A 301 0.67 -8.41 8.11
C LEU A 301 0.09 -8.99 9.39
N SER A 302 -0.02 -10.32 9.50
CA SER A 302 -0.48 -11.00 10.72
C SER A 302 0.66 -11.37 11.68
N SER A 303 1.91 -10.98 11.36
CA SER A 303 3.07 -11.25 12.22
C SER A 303 3.06 -10.38 13.47
N ASP A 304 3.68 -10.84 14.55
CA ASP A 304 3.77 -10.08 15.81
C ASP A 304 4.47 -8.72 15.59
N MET A 305 5.52 -8.71 14.76
CA MET A 305 6.22 -7.48 14.33
C MET A 305 5.29 -6.48 13.63
N ALA A 306 4.32 -6.95 12.84
CA ALA A 306 3.35 -6.06 12.21
C ALA A 306 2.45 -5.40 13.26
N GLY A 307 2.02 -6.16 14.26
CA GLY A 307 1.25 -5.64 15.39
C GLY A 307 2.02 -4.64 16.26
N GLU A 308 3.34 -4.74 16.33
CA GLU A 308 4.18 -3.80 17.08
C GLU A 308 4.46 -2.50 16.30
N ILE A 309 4.65 -2.60 14.98
CA ILE A 309 5.09 -1.48 14.14
C ILE A 309 3.90 -0.73 13.53
N LEU A 310 2.89 -1.45 13.08
CA LEU A 310 1.78 -0.92 12.28
C LEU A 310 0.47 -0.88 13.06
N ASN A 311 -0.47 -0.08 12.57
CA ASN A 311 -1.86 -0.06 13.02
C ASN A 311 -2.67 -1.28 12.53
N VAL A 312 -2.03 -2.43 12.35
CA VAL A 312 -2.66 -3.67 11.89
C VAL A 312 -2.18 -4.82 12.76
N GLN A 313 -3.10 -5.65 13.23
CA GLN A 313 -2.75 -6.85 14.00
C GLN A 313 -3.70 -7.99 13.69
N LYS A 314 -3.26 -9.23 13.92
CA LYS A 314 -4.16 -10.39 13.90
C LYS A 314 -5.26 -10.22 14.96
N LEU A 315 -6.49 -10.58 14.60
CA LEU A 315 -7.58 -10.60 15.56
C LEU A 315 -7.31 -11.66 16.64
N ASP A 316 -7.26 -11.23 17.89
CA ASP A 316 -7.18 -12.08 19.07
C ASP A 316 -8.51 -12.04 19.84
N TYR A 317 -8.64 -12.89 20.86
CA TYR A 317 -9.88 -12.98 21.65
C TYR A 317 -10.23 -11.67 22.37
N GLN A 318 -9.23 -10.88 22.78
CA GLN A 318 -9.47 -9.57 23.38
C GLN A 318 -9.98 -8.56 22.34
N GLY A 319 -9.38 -8.53 21.14
CA GLY A 319 -9.88 -7.72 20.04
C GLY A 319 -11.28 -8.12 19.60
N PHE A 320 -11.61 -9.41 19.63
CA PHE A 320 -12.97 -9.89 19.36
C PHE A 320 -13.96 -9.38 20.41
N GLU A 321 -13.60 -9.44 21.70
CA GLU A 321 -14.41 -8.87 22.79
C GLU A 321 -14.62 -7.37 22.62
N ASP A 322 -13.56 -6.62 22.28
CA ASP A 322 -13.63 -5.18 22.00
C ASP A 322 -14.62 -4.89 20.85
N MET A 323 -14.73 -5.78 19.86
CA MET A 323 -15.66 -5.65 18.73
C MET A 323 -17.10 -6.04 19.08
N LEU A 324 -17.36 -6.80 20.15
CA LEU A 324 -18.73 -7.07 20.59
C LEU A 324 -19.46 -5.78 20.99
N ALA A 325 -18.73 -4.77 21.48
CA ALA A 325 -19.29 -3.45 21.78
C ALA A 325 -19.84 -2.72 20.54
N VAL A 326 -19.35 -3.08 19.34
CA VAL A 326 -19.81 -2.53 18.06
C VAL A 326 -21.00 -3.30 17.51
N ILE A 327 -21.12 -4.60 17.84
CA ILE A 327 -22.11 -5.51 17.25
C ILE A 327 -23.37 -5.61 18.11
N LEU A 328 -23.20 -5.67 19.42
CA LEU A 328 -24.28 -5.82 20.39
C LEU A 328 -24.82 -4.43 20.78
N PRO A 329 -26.12 -4.32 21.09
CA PRO A 329 -26.69 -3.09 21.61
C PRO A 329 -25.94 -2.61 22.87
N ALA A 330 -25.57 -1.33 22.92
CA ALA A 330 -24.84 -0.75 24.05
C ALA A 330 -25.58 -0.94 25.40
N ALA A 331 -26.91 -0.98 25.36
CA ALA A 331 -27.76 -1.22 26.54
C ALA A 331 -27.61 -2.62 27.15
N TRP A 332 -26.99 -3.56 26.44
CA TRP A 332 -26.80 -4.93 26.93
C TRP A 332 -25.53 -5.08 27.78
N PHE A 333 -24.58 -4.16 27.66
CA PHE A 333 -23.32 -4.26 28.37
C PHE A 333 -23.55 -4.23 29.89
N GLY A 334 -23.01 -5.22 30.62
CA GLY A 334 -23.13 -5.31 32.07
C GLY A 334 -24.52 -5.72 32.59
N MET A 335 -25.50 -5.95 31.72
CA MET A 335 -26.83 -6.37 32.14
C MET A 335 -26.88 -7.89 32.37
N PRO A 336 -27.40 -8.37 33.51
CA PRO A 336 -27.43 -9.79 33.83
C PRO A 336 -28.36 -10.58 32.91
N SER A 337 -29.47 -9.97 32.49
CA SER A 337 -30.39 -10.54 31.53
C SER A 337 -31.06 -9.45 30.69
N VAL A 338 -31.25 -9.72 29.41
CA VAL A 338 -31.93 -8.83 28.47
C VAL A 338 -32.94 -9.61 27.63
N PRO A 339 -34.09 -9.02 27.26
CA PRO A 339 -35.01 -9.65 26.34
C PRO A 339 -34.37 -9.73 24.94
N TRP A 340 -34.46 -10.88 24.29
CA TRP A 340 -33.96 -11.08 22.93
C TRP A 340 -34.97 -10.61 21.88
N THR A 341 -35.33 -9.33 21.99
CA THR A 341 -36.34 -8.70 21.14
C THR A 341 -35.83 -7.35 20.69
N GLY A 342 -35.61 -7.17 19.39
CA GLY A 342 -35.19 -5.90 18.81
C GLY A 342 -34.62 -6.05 17.41
N GLU A 343 -34.84 -5.07 16.53
CA GLU A 343 -34.30 -5.07 15.16
C GLU A 343 -32.76 -5.01 15.12
N ASP A 344 -32.14 -4.43 16.16
CA ASP A 344 -30.68 -4.30 16.26
C ASP A 344 -29.98 -5.54 16.85
N ALA A 345 -30.74 -6.50 17.39
CA ALA A 345 -30.19 -7.72 18.00
C ALA A 345 -29.70 -8.72 16.94
N PRO A 346 -28.59 -9.43 17.17
CA PRO A 346 -28.19 -10.55 16.31
C PRO A 346 -29.24 -11.68 16.33
N ASP A 347 -29.33 -12.41 15.23
CA ASP A 347 -30.30 -13.50 15.05
C ASP A 347 -29.81 -14.84 15.64
N LYS A 348 -30.67 -15.87 15.58
CA LYS A 348 -30.39 -17.20 16.13
C LYS A 348 -29.15 -17.85 15.49
N GLU A 349 -28.96 -17.64 14.19
CA GLU A 349 -27.85 -18.24 13.45
C GLU A 349 -26.52 -17.59 13.84
N TRP A 350 -26.49 -16.28 14.04
CA TRP A 350 -25.33 -15.57 14.56
C TRP A 350 -24.91 -16.11 15.93
N PHE A 351 -25.84 -16.35 16.85
CA PHE A 351 -25.51 -16.94 18.16
C PHE A 351 -25.00 -18.37 18.04
N ARG A 352 -25.51 -19.19 17.11
CA ARG A 352 -24.95 -20.52 16.82
C ARG A 352 -23.50 -20.44 16.36
N CYS A 353 -23.21 -19.54 15.41
CA CYS A 353 -21.85 -19.29 14.94
C CYS A 353 -20.95 -18.79 16.07
N LEU A 354 -21.44 -17.87 16.91
CA LEU A 354 -20.70 -17.35 18.05
C LEU A 354 -20.33 -18.49 18.99
N TRP A 355 -21.30 -19.32 19.39
CA TRP A 355 -21.08 -20.46 20.29
C TRP A 355 -20.25 -21.57 19.67
N ALA A 356 -20.27 -21.76 18.35
CA ALA A 356 -19.35 -22.65 17.66
C ALA A 356 -17.89 -22.15 17.77
N TYR A 357 -17.70 -20.83 17.65
CA TYR A 357 -16.40 -20.16 17.74
C TYR A 357 -15.86 -20.08 19.18
N ILE A 358 -16.61 -19.48 20.12
CA ILE A 358 -16.16 -19.29 21.51
C ILE A 358 -16.36 -20.54 22.38
N GLY A 359 -17.34 -21.39 22.09
CA GLY A 359 -17.77 -22.44 23.01
C GLY A 359 -16.72 -23.52 23.26
N LYS A 360 -15.84 -23.78 22.29
CA LYS A 360 -14.69 -24.71 22.46
C LYS A 360 -13.41 -24.00 22.89
N SER A 361 -13.43 -22.67 23.01
CA SER A 361 -12.27 -21.87 23.31
C SER A 361 -11.98 -21.86 24.82
N LYS A 362 -10.69 -21.93 25.17
CA LYS A 362 -10.19 -21.69 26.53
C LYS A 362 -10.45 -20.26 27.03
N HIS A 363 -10.83 -19.35 26.13
CA HIS A 363 -11.09 -17.94 26.41
C HIS A 363 -12.55 -17.64 26.75
N LEU A 364 -13.42 -18.66 26.83
CA LEU A 364 -14.83 -18.49 27.22
C LEU A 364 -14.98 -17.78 28.58
N SER A 365 -14.06 -18.02 29.51
CA SER A 365 -14.02 -17.36 30.82
C SER A 365 -13.78 -15.85 30.74
N ALA A 366 -13.19 -15.33 29.67
CA ALA A 366 -12.94 -13.89 29.49
C ALA A 366 -14.23 -13.08 29.27
N PHE A 367 -15.31 -13.75 28.84
CA PHE A 367 -16.63 -13.16 28.61
C PHE A 367 -17.53 -13.19 29.86
N LYS A 368 -17.06 -13.77 30.97
CA LYS A 368 -17.81 -13.88 32.22
C LYS A 368 -18.24 -12.50 32.72
N ASP A 369 -19.51 -12.38 33.11
CA ASP A 369 -20.11 -11.18 33.71
C ASP A 369 -20.05 -9.88 32.87
N LYS A 370 -19.79 -9.97 31.55
CA LYS A 370 -19.70 -8.80 30.65
C LYS A 370 -20.91 -8.64 29.74
N TRP A 371 -21.08 -9.58 28.81
CA TRP A 371 -22.13 -9.52 27.78
C TRP A 371 -23.16 -10.64 27.98
N PRO A 372 -24.47 -10.34 27.85
CA PRO A 372 -25.52 -11.35 27.86
C PRO A 372 -25.52 -12.12 26.53
N ILE A 373 -24.74 -13.20 26.46
CA ILE A 373 -24.52 -13.99 25.23
C ILE A 373 -25.08 -15.41 25.31
N VAL A 374 -25.68 -15.80 26.45
CA VAL A 374 -26.25 -17.14 26.66
C VAL A 374 -27.75 -17.10 26.35
N PRO A 375 -28.23 -17.75 25.26
CA PRO A 375 -29.65 -17.82 24.95
C PRO A 375 -30.40 -18.82 25.83
N THR A 376 -31.50 -18.38 26.43
CA THR A 376 -32.42 -19.23 27.19
C THR A 376 -33.61 -19.67 26.35
N SER A 377 -34.39 -20.65 26.82
CA SER A 377 -35.60 -21.12 26.15
C SER A 377 -36.79 -20.15 26.24
N SER A 378 -36.63 -19.00 26.90
CA SER A 378 -37.66 -17.98 27.11
C SER A 378 -37.41 -16.70 26.29
N ASP A 379 -36.68 -16.80 25.17
CA ASP A 379 -36.27 -15.67 24.33
C ASP A 379 -35.61 -14.53 25.13
N THR A 380 -34.81 -14.89 26.14
CA THR A 380 -33.97 -13.95 26.89
C THR A 380 -32.51 -14.34 26.76
N LEU A 381 -31.63 -13.35 26.74
CA LEU A 381 -30.19 -13.56 26.80
C LEU A 381 -29.71 -13.28 28.22
N VAL A 382 -28.81 -14.12 28.73
CA VAL A 382 -28.25 -14.00 30.08
C VAL A 382 -26.73 -13.93 30.00
N GLN A 383 -26.11 -13.25 30.94
CA GLN A 383 -24.66 -13.28 31.10
C GLN A 383 -24.15 -14.68 31.38
N LEU A 384 -22.90 -14.91 31.00
CA LEU A 384 -22.19 -16.15 31.32
C LEU A 384 -21.91 -16.20 32.84
N ASN A 385 -22.83 -16.83 33.59
CA ASN A 385 -22.77 -16.96 35.05
C ASN A 385 -22.93 -18.44 35.48
N LEU A 386 -22.34 -18.81 36.63
CA LEU A 386 -22.30 -20.18 37.20
C LEU A 386 -23.68 -20.82 37.48
N SER A 387 -24.71 -19.99 37.59
CA SER A 387 -26.11 -20.30 37.92
C SER A 387 -27.08 -20.05 36.74
N ALA A 388 -26.58 -19.81 35.53
CA ALA A 388 -27.40 -19.63 34.33
C ALA A 388 -28.05 -20.96 33.92
N GLY A 389 -29.09 -21.34 34.66
CA GLY A 389 -30.00 -22.41 34.30
C GLY A 389 -30.87 -21.98 33.12
N VAL A 390 -31.14 -22.94 32.24
CA VAL A 390 -31.98 -22.86 31.03
C VAL A 390 -31.20 -22.48 29.77
N LEU A 391 -30.80 -23.52 29.03
CA LEU A 391 -30.10 -23.46 27.75
C LEU A 391 -31.12 -23.67 26.62
N SER A 392 -31.17 -22.78 25.65
CA SER A 392 -31.78 -23.10 24.36
C SER A 392 -30.84 -24.03 23.59
N ALA A 393 -31.09 -25.34 23.67
CA ALA A 393 -30.29 -26.35 22.96
C ALA A 393 -30.26 -26.13 21.44
N GLU A 394 -31.23 -25.39 20.91
CA GLU A 394 -31.30 -25.07 19.49
C GLU A 394 -30.25 -24.05 19.03
N CYS A 395 -29.73 -23.19 19.93
CA CYS A 395 -28.80 -22.12 19.59
C CYS A 395 -27.34 -22.42 20.00
N ILE A 396 -27.13 -23.43 20.85
CA ILE A 396 -25.80 -23.83 21.33
C ILE A 396 -25.49 -25.23 20.78
N PRO A 397 -24.43 -25.41 19.97
CA PRO A 397 -24.07 -26.72 19.42
C PRO A 397 -23.85 -27.79 20.50
N ASP A 398 -24.22 -29.05 20.21
CA ASP A 398 -24.24 -30.19 21.16
C ASP A 398 -22.88 -30.54 21.83
N GLY A 399 -21.78 -29.93 21.39
CA GLY A 399 -20.46 -30.03 22.03
C GLY A 399 -20.12 -28.90 23.00
N CYS A 400 -20.75 -27.72 22.86
CA CYS A 400 -20.45 -26.51 23.64
C CYS A 400 -21.17 -26.49 24.99
N LEU A 401 -22.29 -27.20 25.12
CA LEU A 401 -23.03 -27.36 26.38
C LEU A 401 -22.16 -27.94 27.50
N ARG A 402 -21.22 -28.85 27.16
CA ARG A 402 -20.25 -29.42 28.12
C ARG A 402 -19.21 -28.39 28.59
N CYS A 403 -18.91 -27.38 27.79
CA CYS A 403 -17.96 -26.32 28.16
C CYS A 403 -18.57 -25.36 29.19
N LEU A 404 -19.88 -25.15 29.16
CA LEU A 404 -20.63 -24.43 30.19
C LEU A 404 -20.62 -25.19 31.53
N GLN A 405 -20.76 -26.52 31.50
CA GLN A 405 -20.64 -27.36 32.70
C GLN A 405 -19.24 -27.36 33.31
N LYS A 406 -18.19 -27.13 32.51
CA LYS A 406 -16.79 -27.03 32.98
C LYS A 406 -16.42 -25.66 33.56
N LEU A 407 -17.29 -24.67 33.43
CA LEU A 407 -17.14 -23.38 34.11
C LEU A 407 -17.68 -23.42 35.54
N GLN A 408 -18.44 -24.46 35.91
CA GLN A 408 -18.76 -24.84 37.30
C GLN A 408 -17.51 -25.30 38.03
#